data_AF-A0A2V9MVV9-F1
#
_entry.id   AF-A0A2V9MVV9-F1
#
_cell.length_a   1.000
_cell.length_b   1.000
_cell.length_c   1.000
_cell.angle_alpha   90.00
_cell.angle_beta   90.00
_cell.angle_gamma   90.00
#
_symmetry.space_group_name_H-M   'P 1'
#
loop_
_entity.id
_entity.type
_entity.pdbx_description
1 polymer ?
#
loop_
_entity_poly.entity_id
_entity_poly.type
_entity_poly.pdbx_seq_one_letter_code
_entity_poly.pdbx_strand_id
1 'polypeptide(L)'
;MATAMFERREEVGLMKALGAGHFSLSAIFVVESILLACIGGVFGFAFGSLLARQLGRAIFGSGIAVQPVLFPVVIGLAITVTFAGSAAAIRRAVKSDPVHALRGEA
;
A
#
# COMPACT_ATOMS: atom_id res chain seq x y z
N MET A 1 0.14 3.47 -5.40
CA MET A 1 -1.08 2.85 -5.97
C MET A 1 -1.76 3.72 -7.03
N ALA A 2 -2.08 4.99 -6.74
CA ALA A 2 -2.89 5.82 -7.65
C ALA A 2 -2.36 5.89 -9.10
N THR A 3 -1.06 6.08 -9.31
CA THR A 3 -0.43 6.14 -10.64
C THR A 3 -0.38 4.77 -11.32
N ALA A 4 -0.03 3.71 -10.58
CA ALA A 4 -0.01 2.33 -11.09
C ALA A 4 -1.40 1.85 -11.57
N MET A 5 -2.49 2.39 -11.02
CA MET A 5 -3.83 2.08 -11.50
C MET A 5 -4.12 2.63 -12.90
N PHE A 6 -3.47 3.74 -13.28
CA PHE A 6 -3.57 4.29 -14.63
C PHE A 6 -2.77 3.45 -15.64
N GLU A 7 -1.58 2.99 -15.26
CA GLU A 7 -0.74 2.12 -16.10
C GLU A 7 -1.39 0.76 -16.35
N ARG A 8 -2.14 0.22 -15.38
CA ARG A 8 -2.81 -1.09 -15.49
C ARG A 8 -4.29 -0.99 -15.86
N ARG A 9 -4.74 0.16 -16.37
CA ARG A 9 -6.16 0.40 -16.69
C ARG A 9 -6.68 -0.50 -17.82
N GLU A 10 -5.85 -0.78 -18.82
CA GLU A 10 -6.20 -1.71 -19.92
C GLU A 10 -6.37 -3.15 -19.42
N GLU A 11 -5.45 -3.64 -18.56
CA GLU A 11 -5.55 -4.96 -17.94
C GLU A 11 -6.86 -5.12 -17.15
N VAL A 12 -7.20 -4.09 -16.36
CA VAL A 12 -8.46 -4.01 -15.60
C VAL A 12 -9.68 -4.00 -16.52
N GLY A 13 -9.62 -3.28 -17.64
CA GLY A 13 -10.68 -3.23 -18.65
C GLY A 13 -10.90 -4.58 -19.33
N LEU A 14 -9.82 -5.27 -19.72
CA LEU A 14 -9.87 -6.61 -20.31
C LEU A 14 -10.45 -7.63 -19.34
N MET A 15 -10.02 -7.60 -18.08
CA MET A 15 -10.50 -8.54 -17.06
C MET A 15 -11.99 -8.34 -16.77
N LYS A 16 -12.47 -7.09 -16.72
CA LYS A 16 -13.90 -6.78 -16.64
C LYS A 16 -14.67 -7.26 -17.89
N ALA A 17 -14.11 -7.11 -19.09
CA ALA A 17 -14.74 -7.57 -20.33
C ALA A 17 -14.86 -9.10 -20.41
N LEU A 18 -13.93 -9.84 -19.79
CA LEU A 18 -13.99 -11.29 -19.61
C LEU A 18 -14.95 -11.74 -18.50
N GLY A 19 -15.66 -10.80 -17.85
CA GLY A 19 -16.65 -11.09 -16.82
C GLY A 19 -16.10 -11.14 -15.39
N ALA A 20 -14.89 -10.65 -15.14
CA ALA A 20 -14.38 -10.58 -13.77
C ALA A 20 -15.20 -9.60 -12.92
N GLY A 21 -15.77 -10.11 -11.82
CA GLY A 21 -16.58 -9.31 -10.90
C GLY A 21 -15.78 -8.24 -10.15
N HIS A 22 -16.47 -7.18 -9.74
CA HIS A 22 -15.89 -6.05 -8.99
C HIS A 22 -15.14 -6.48 -7.71
N PHE A 23 -15.60 -7.54 -7.05
CA PHE A 23 -14.95 -8.10 -5.86
C PHE A 23 -13.59 -8.74 -6.16
N SER A 24 -13.46 -9.47 -7.28
CA SER A 24 -12.19 -10.13 -7.65
C SER A 24 -11.10 -9.10 -7.94
N LEU A 25 -11.43 -8.05 -8.70
CA LEU A 25 -10.50 -6.94 -8.94
C LEU A 25 -10.12 -6.22 -7.65
N SER A 26 -11.10 -5.92 -6.80
CA SER A 26 -10.83 -5.23 -5.52
C SER A 26 -9.91 -6.06 -4.62
N ALA A 27 -10.10 -7.37 -4.57
CA ALA A 27 -9.28 -8.27 -3.76
C ALA A 27 -7.80 -8.25 -4.20
N ILE A 28 -7.52 -8.24 -5.50
CA ILE A 28 -6.15 -8.18 -6.02
C ILE A 28 -5.44 -6.90 -5.57
N PHE A 29 -6.09 -5.74 -5.73
CA PHE A 29 -5.50 -4.47 -5.33
C PHE A 29 -5.32 -4.34 -3.81
N VAL A 30 -6.23 -4.92 -3.02
CA VAL A 30 -6.11 -4.97 -1.57
C VAL A 30 -4.91 -5.84 -1.17
N VAL A 31 -4.73 -7.02 -1.76
CA VAL A 31 -3.58 -7.88 -1.50
C VAL A 31 -2.28 -7.19 -1.87
N GLU A 32 -2.20 -6.58 -3.05
CA GLU A 32 -1.01 -5.84 -3.48
C GLU A 32 -0.70 -4.66 -2.54
N SER A 33 -1.73 -3.93 -2.10
CA SER A 33 -1.57 -2.85 -1.12
C SER A 33 -1.08 -3.36 0.24
N ILE A 34 -1.60 -4.49 0.72
CA ILE A 34 -1.16 -5.10 1.99
C ILE A 34 0.29 -5.57 1.89
N LEU A 35 0.68 -6.20 0.78
CA LEU A 35 2.05 -6.63 0.55
C LEU A 35 3.01 -5.44 0.57
N LEU A 36 2.67 -4.36 -0.13
CA LEU A 36 3.42 -3.10 -0.11
C LEU A 36 3.52 -2.51 1.31
N ALA A 37 2.42 -2.50 2.07
CA ALA A 37 2.40 -2.01 3.45
C ALA A 37 3.28 -2.85 4.38
N CYS A 38 3.25 -4.19 4.24
CA CYS A 38 4.07 -5.09 5.03
C CYS A 38 5.55 -4.90 4.72
N ILE A 39 5.93 -4.85 3.44
CA ILE A 39 7.33 -4.65 3.03
C ILE A 39 7.81 -3.27 3.52
N GLY A 40 7.06 -2.21 3.24
CA GLY A 40 7.40 -0.86 3.67
C GLY A 40 7.47 -0.72 5.20
N GLY A 41 6.55 -1.35 5.92
CA GLY A 41 6.50 -1.36 7.37
C GLY A 41 7.69 -2.08 8.01
N VAL A 42 8.09 -3.24 7.48
CA VAL A 42 9.27 -3.99 7.94
C VAL A 42 10.55 -3.19 7.70
N PHE A 43 10.74 -2.67 6.48
CA PHE A 43 11.91 -1.85 6.16
C PHE A 43 11.94 -0.55 6.96
N GLY A 44 10.81 0.13 7.10
CA GLY A 44 10.68 1.36 7.89
C GLY A 44 10.98 1.13 9.36
N PHE A 45 10.48 0.03 9.94
CA PHE A 45 10.81 -0.34 11.32
C PHE A 45 12.30 -0.67 11.48
N ALA A 46 12.88 -1.45 10.57
CA ALA A 46 14.30 -1.81 10.61
C ALA A 46 15.19 -0.55 10.56
N PHE A 47 14.99 0.32 9.57
CA PHE A 47 15.77 1.56 9.42
C PHE A 47 15.50 2.55 10.56
N GLY A 48 14.24 2.72 10.95
CA GLY A 48 13.86 3.61 12.05
C GLY A 48 14.49 3.18 13.37
N SER A 49 14.50 1.87 13.67
CA SER A 49 15.13 1.31 14.87
C SER A 49 16.65 1.49 14.87
N LEU A 50 17.30 1.35 13.71
CA LEU A 50 18.74 1.56 13.56
C LEU A 50 19.10 3.04 13.79
N LEU A 51 18.37 3.95 13.14
CA LEU A 51 18.54 5.40 13.30
C LEU A 51 18.30 5.84 14.75
N ALA A 52 17.23 5.36 15.38
CA ALA A 52 16.91 5.67 16.77
C ALA A 52 18.03 5.21 17.72
N ARG A 53 18.62 4.03 17.49
CA ARG A 53 19.78 3.55 18.28
C ARG A 53 21.01 4.42 18.08
N GLN A 54 21.31 4.82 16.85
CA GLN A 54 22.48 5.67 16.55
C GLN A 54 22.32 7.07 17.15
N LEU A 55 21.17 7.71 16.98
CA LEU A 55 20.86 9.00 17.60
C LEU A 55 20.87 8.92 19.13
N GLY A 56 20.29 7.87 19.70
CA GLY A 56 20.26 7.65 21.14
C GLY A 56 21.64 7.56 21.76
N ARG A 57 22.55 6.81 21.11
CA ARG A 57 23.95 6.73 21.52
C ARG A 57 24.69 8.05 21.36
N ALA A 58 24.48 8.75 20.24
CA ALA A 58 25.18 9.99 19.93
C ALA A 58 24.76 11.17 20.83
N ILE A 59 23.48 11.27 21.19
CA ILE A 59 22.93 12.41 21.93
C ILE A 59 22.90 12.14 23.44
N PHE A 60 22.45 10.96 23.85
CA PHE A 60 22.16 10.67 25.26
C PHE A 60 23.18 9.74 25.92
N GLY A 61 24.13 9.16 25.17
CA GLY A 61 25.10 8.19 25.69
C GLY A 61 24.48 6.87 26.21
N SER A 62 23.15 6.75 26.17
CA SER A 62 22.38 5.60 26.63
C SER A 62 21.81 4.83 25.43
N GLY A 63 21.93 3.51 25.42
CA GLY A 63 21.32 2.66 24.39
C GLY A 63 19.79 2.72 24.49
N ILE A 64 19.15 3.43 23.56
CA ILE A 64 17.68 3.42 23.46
C ILE A 64 17.24 1.99 23.12
N ALA A 65 16.57 1.34 24.07
CA ALA A 65 15.95 0.04 23.86
C ALA A 65 14.64 0.25 23.07
N VAL A 66 14.64 -0.16 21.81
CA VAL A 66 13.43 -0.19 20.99
C VAL A 66 12.50 -1.23 21.59
N GLN A 67 11.37 -0.78 22.14
CA GLN A 67 10.42 -1.67 22.80
C GLN A 67 9.73 -2.57 21.76
N PRO A 68 9.62 -3.89 22.00
CA PRO A 68 8.96 -4.82 21.08
C PRO A 68 7.51 -4.45 20.77
N VAL A 69 6.84 -3.73 21.68
CA VAL A 69 5.45 -3.24 21.53
C VAL A 69 5.28 -2.27 20.36
N LEU A 70 6.35 -1.59 19.94
CA LEU A 70 6.30 -0.64 18.82
C LEU A 70 6.17 -1.34 17.47
N PHE A 71 6.62 -2.59 17.36
CA PHE A 71 6.55 -3.34 16.10
C PHE A 71 5.09 -3.53 15.59
N PRO A 72 4.15 -4.10 16.38
CA PRO A 72 2.76 -4.24 15.93
C PRO A 72 2.08 -2.88 15.70
N VAL A 73 2.45 -1.83 16.45
CA VAL A 73 1.91 -0.48 16.27
C VAL A 73 2.33 0.10 14.93
N VAL A 74 3.62 0.00 14.57
CA VAL A 74 4.15 0.49 13.29
C VAL A 74 3.54 -0.26 12.11
N ILE A 75 3.42 -1.58 12.20
CA ILE A 75 2.77 -2.39 11.16
C ILE A 75 1.28 -2.04 11.03
N GLY A 76 0.55 -1.92 12.14
CA GLY A 76 -0.86 -1.53 12.13
C GLY A 76 -1.07 -0.14 11.52
N LEU A 77 -0.20 0.82 11.84
CA LEU A 77 -0.26 2.17 11.30
C LEU A 77 0.09 2.20 9.81
N ALA A 78 1.11 1.44 9.39
CA ALA A 78 1.48 1.29 7.97
C ALA A 78 0.30 0.72 7.15
N ILE A 79 -0.33 -0.36 7.62
CA ILE A 79 -1.51 -0.94 6.97
C ILE A 79 -2.65 0.09 6.90
N THR A 80 -2.93 0.79 8.00
CA THR A 80 -4.01 1.78 8.05
C THR A 80 -3.79 2.93 7.07
N VAL A 81 -2.58 3.49 7.03
CA VAL A 81 -2.23 4.59 6.12
C VAL A 81 -2.27 4.14 4.66
N THR A 82 -1.69 2.97 4.35
CA THR A 82 -1.74 2.41 2.99
C THR A 82 -3.17 2.11 2.56
N PHE A 83 -3.99 1.52 3.44
CA PHE A 83 -5.38 1.23 3.13
C PHE A 83 -6.20 2.51 2.93
N ALA A 84 -6.02 3.52 3.80
CA ALA A 84 -6.68 4.81 3.66
C ALA A 84 -6.30 5.53 2.35
N GLY A 85 -5.00 5.51 2.00
CA GLY A 85 -4.50 6.09 0.75
C GLY A 85 -4.96 5.34 -0.51
N SER A 86 -5.02 4.00 -0.44
CA SER A 86 -5.44 3.16 -1.57
C SER A 86 -6.96 3.08 -1.72
N ALA A 87 -7.74 3.24 -0.65
CA ALA A 87 -9.20 3.09 -0.69
C ALA A 87 -9.87 4.05 -1.69
N ALA A 88 -9.41 5.30 -1.76
CA ALA A 88 -9.94 6.28 -2.71
C ALA A 88 -9.59 5.90 -4.17
N ALA A 89 -8.37 5.42 -4.42
CA ALA A 89 -7.92 4.99 -5.74
C ALA A 89 -8.65 3.73 -6.21
N ILE A 90 -8.76 2.71 -5.35
CA ILE A 90 -9.46 1.45 -5.63
C ILE A 90 -10.93 1.73 -5.96
N ARG A 91 -11.61 2.57 -5.17
CA ARG A 91 -13.01 2.96 -5.46
C ARG A 91 -13.15 3.62 -6.82
N ARG A 92 -12.21 4.50 -7.21
CA ARG A 92 -12.22 5.17 -8.52
C ARG A 92 -12.00 4.17 -9.66
N ALA A 93 -11.05 3.25 -9.55
CA ALA A 93 -10.77 2.24 -10.58
C ALA A 93 -11.88 1.19 -10.74
N VAL A 94 -12.53 0.81 -9.64
CA VAL A 94 -13.67 -0.12 -9.69
C VAL A 94 -14.89 0.53 -10.33
N LYS A 95 -15.14 1.82 -10.05
CA LYS A 95 -16.24 2.60 -10.65
C LYS A 95 -15.97 3.12 -12.07
N SER A 96 -14.71 3.17 -12.52
CA SER A 96 -14.42 3.60 -13.89
C SER A 96 -14.99 2.61 -14.91
N ASP A 97 -15.72 3.18 -15.86
CA ASP A 97 -16.51 2.47 -16.87
C ASP A 97 -15.57 1.74 -17.86
N PRO A 98 -15.65 0.40 -17.97
CA PRO A 98 -14.75 -0.40 -18.81
C PRO A 98 -14.79 0.01 -20.30
N VAL A 99 -15.89 0.61 -20.75
CA VAL A 99 -16.07 1.05 -22.14
C VAL A 99 -15.09 2.16 -22.53
N HIS A 100 -14.76 3.09 -21.62
CA HIS A 100 -13.78 4.15 -21.89
C HIS A 100 -12.34 3.63 -21.85
N ALA A 101 -12.06 2.62 -21.02
CA ALA A 101 -10.72 2.01 -20.94
C ALA A 101 -10.33 1.29 -22.24
N LEU A 102 -11.30 0.72 -22.97
CA LEU A 102 -11.06 -0.03 -24.21
C LEU A 102 -11.10 0.81 -25.49
N ARG A 103 -11.66 2.02 -25.44
CA ARG A 103 -11.67 2.95 -26.59
C ARG A 103 -10.39 3.79 -26.70
N GLY A 104 -9.50 3.76 -25.71
CA GLY A 104 -8.32 4.64 -25.67
C GLY A 104 -8.67 6.13 -25.51
N GLU A 105 -9.94 6.44 -25.27
CA GLU A 105 -10.44 7.79 -25.02
C GLU A 105 -10.30 8.06 -23.52
N ALA A 106 -9.14 8.60 -23.15
CA ALA A 106 -8.77 8.96 -21.79
C ALA A 106 -9.59 10.14 -21.26
#